data_AF-A0A8J4VGS1-F1
#
_entry.id   AF-A0A8J4VGS1-F1
#
_cell.length_a   1.000
_cell.length_b   1.000
_cell.length_c   1.000
_cell.angle_alpha   90.00
_cell.angle_beta   90.00
_cell.angle_gamma   90.00
#
_symmetry.space_group_name_H-M   'P 1'
#
loop_
_entity.id
_entity.type
_entity.pdbx_description
1 polymer ?
#
loop_
_entity_poly.entity_id
_entity_poly.type
_entity_poly.pdbx_seq_one_letter_code
_entity_poly.pdbx_strand_id
1 'polypeptide(L)'
;HFRPTRILRFTARTVYVALTMFVAITFPFFGGLLGFFGGFAFAPTTYFIPCIMWLAVYKPKMFSLSWCTNWICIILGLLLMILAPIGGLRAIILDAKTYKFYS
;
A
#
# COMPACT_ATOMS: atom_id res chain seq x y z
N HIS A 1 19.76 -20.91 14.68
CA HIS A 1 18.30 -20.91 14.95
C HIS A 1 18.02 -20.08 16.19
N PHE A 2 17.69 -18.78 16.04
CA PHE A 2 17.20 -17.98 17.16
C PHE A 2 15.77 -18.44 17.48
N ARG A 3 15.54 -18.99 18.68
CA ARG A 3 14.19 -19.29 19.14
C ARG A 3 13.52 -17.96 19.48
N PRO A 4 12.45 -17.53 18.79
CA PRO A 4 11.81 -16.26 19.11
C PRO A 4 11.13 -16.39 20.47
N THR A 5 11.80 -15.92 21.52
CA THR A 5 11.23 -15.81 22.87
C THR A 5 10.03 -14.86 22.83
N ARG A 6 8.94 -15.21 23.54
CA ARG A 6 7.72 -14.37 23.58
C ARG A 6 8.00 -12.91 23.95
N ILE A 7 9.00 -12.69 24.81
CA ILE A 7 9.45 -11.36 25.23
C ILE A 7 10.01 -10.56 24.05
N LEU A 8 10.93 -11.15 23.25
CA LEU A 8 11.51 -10.47 22.09
C LEU A 8 10.44 -10.08 21.07
N ARG A 9 9.48 -10.97 20.82
CA ARG A 9 8.37 -10.71 19.90
C ARG A 9 7.43 -9.61 20.43
N PHE A 10 7.20 -9.57 21.73
CA PHE A 10 6.39 -8.54 22.37
C PHE A 10 7.10 -7.17 22.32
N THR A 11 8.37 -7.10 22.72
CA THR A 11 9.16 -5.87 22.69
C THR A 11 9.27 -5.32 21.28
N ALA A 12 9.59 -6.15 20.27
CA ALA A 12 9.68 -5.71 18.88
C ALA A 12 8.34 -5.14 18.38
N ARG A 13 7.21 -5.78 18.71
CA ARG A 13 5.88 -5.29 18.33
C ARG A 13 5.55 -3.95 18.99
N THR A 14 5.80 -3.84 20.30
CA THR A 14 5.50 -2.62 21.05
C THR A 14 6.36 -1.45 20.57
N VAL A 15 7.67 -1.67 20.35
CA VAL A 15 8.57 -0.65 19.81
C VAL A 15 8.14 -0.21 18.43
N TYR A 16 7.80 -1.15 17.54
CA TYR A 16 7.31 -0.82 16.21
C TYR A 16 6.05 0.05 16.27
N VAL A 17 5.03 -0.36 17.04
CA VAL A 17 3.79 0.41 17.18
C VAL A 17 4.06 1.80 17.77
N ALA A 18 4.86 1.89 18.84
CA ALA A 18 5.20 3.17 19.47
C ALA A 18 5.91 4.13 18.51
N LEU A 19 6.87 3.63 17.72
CA LEU A 19 7.57 4.42 16.71
C LEU A 19 6.62 4.90 15.60
N THR A 20 5.78 4.00 15.06
CA THR A 20 4.81 4.38 14.02
C THR A 20 3.79 5.42 14.53
N MET A 21 3.33 5.29 15.77
CA MET A 21 2.42 6.23 16.40
C MET A 21 3.07 7.60 16.61
N PHE A 22 4.31 7.63 17.07
CA PHE A 22 5.06 8.89 17.22
C PHE A 22 5.19 9.62 15.88
N VAL A 23 5.65 8.92 14.84
CA VAL A 23 5.81 9.51 13.50
C VAL A 23 4.46 9.98 12.92
N ALA A 24 3.38 9.22 13.13
CA ALA A 24 2.04 9.59 12.65
C ALA A 24 1.48 10.85 13.31
N ILE A 25 1.79 11.09 14.59
CA ILE A 25 1.34 12.28 15.32
C ILE A 25 2.23 13.50 14.99
N THR A 26 3.54 13.30 14.82
CA THR A 26 4.49 14.39 14.52
C THR A 26 4.33 14.95 13.11
N PHE A 27 3.90 14.12 12.15
CA PHE A 27 3.75 14.52 10.75
C PHE A 27 2.29 14.41 10.32
N PRO A 28 1.55 15.53 10.18
CA PRO A 28 0.13 15.46 9.78
C PRO A 28 -0.06 14.92 8.35
N PHE A 29 1.00 14.94 7.52
CA PHE A 29 1.02 14.43 6.16
C PHE A 29 1.17 12.89 6.07
N PHE A 30 1.28 12.18 7.20
CA PHE A 30 1.49 10.73 7.22
C PHE A 30 0.34 9.95 6.58
N GLY A 31 -0.90 10.47 6.65
CA GLY A 31 -2.06 9.90 5.95
C GLY A 31 -1.91 9.93 4.42
N GLY A 32 -1.43 11.05 3.86
CA GLY A 32 -1.14 11.15 2.43
C GLY A 32 0.02 10.24 2.01
N LEU A 33 1.02 10.06 2.87
CA LEU A 33 2.16 9.17 2.66
C LEU A 33 1.74 7.69 2.66
N LEU A 34 0.87 7.29 3.60
CA LEU A 34 0.28 5.96 3.66
C LEU A 34 -0.58 5.67 2.41
N GLY A 35 -1.33 6.65 1.92
CA GLY A 35 -2.08 6.53 0.66
C GLY A 35 -1.18 6.34 -0.56
N PHE A 36 -0.08 7.10 -0.63
CA PHE A 36 0.93 7.01 -1.69
C PHE A 36 1.58 5.61 -1.71
N PHE A 37 2.17 5.18 -0.60
CA PHE A 37 2.84 3.87 -0.52
C PHE A 37 1.86 2.70 -0.54
N GLY A 38 0.65 2.90 0.00
CA GLY A 38 -0.44 1.93 -0.05
C GLY A 38 -0.84 1.59 -1.49
N GLY A 39 -1.13 2.60 -2.30
CA GLY A 39 -1.50 2.36 -3.68
C GLY A 39 -0.32 2.02 -4.60
N PHE A 40 0.89 2.49 -4.30
CA PHE A 40 2.07 2.14 -5.08
C PHE A 40 2.62 0.73 -4.79
N ALA A 41 2.68 0.32 -3.53
CA ALA A 41 3.31 -0.94 -3.14
C ALA A 41 2.30 -2.08 -2.88
N PHE A 42 1.17 -1.80 -2.21
CA PHE A 42 0.21 -2.84 -1.84
C PHE A 42 -0.81 -3.14 -2.94
N ALA A 43 -1.28 -2.13 -3.69
CA ALA A 43 -2.23 -2.40 -4.78
C ALA A 43 -1.66 -3.35 -5.85
N PRO A 44 -0.43 -3.20 -6.36
CA PRO A 44 0.09 -4.14 -7.35
C PRO A 44 0.45 -5.51 -6.76
N THR A 45 0.99 -5.56 -5.55
CA THR A 45 1.37 -6.86 -4.96
C THR A 45 0.19 -7.74 -4.60
N THR A 46 -0.95 -7.15 -4.21
CA THR A 46 -2.13 -7.92 -3.78
C THR A 46 -3.12 -8.21 -4.91
N TYR A 47 -3.25 -7.33 -5.90
CA TYR A 47 -4.21 -7.51 -7.01
C TYR A 47 -3.56 -7.96 -8.32
N PHE A 48 -2.34 -7.50 -8.61
CA PHE A 48 -1.68 -7.76 -9.89
C PHE A 48 -1.03 -9.15 -9.92
N ILE A 49 -0.26 -9.47 -8.87
CA ILE A 49 0.53 -10.71 -8.79
C ILE A 49 -0.35 -11.98 -8.85
N PRO A 50 -1.42 -12.14 -8.04
CA PRO A 50 -2.23 -13.37 -8.10
C PRO A 50 -3.00 -13.49 -9.41
N CYS A 51 -3.50 -12.38 -9.97
CA CYS A 51 -4.22 -12.38 -11.26
C CYS A 51 -3.30 -12.79 -12.42
N ILE A 52 -2.08 -12.26 -12.47
CA ILE A 52 -1.09 -12.63 -13.51
C ILE A 52 -0.62 -14.07 -13.32
N MET A 53 -0.35 -14.49 -12.09
CA MET A 53 0.06 -15.86 -11.77
C MET A 53 -1.02 -16.87 -12.17
N TRP A 54 -2.30 -16.57 -11.89
CA TRP A 54 -3.43 -17.39 -12.31
C TRP A 54 -3.54 -17.48 -13.84
N LEU A 55 -3.40 -16.34 -14.54
CA LEU A 55 -3.50 -16.29 -16.00
C LEU A 55 -2.35 -17.07 -16.68
N ALA A 56 -1.13 -17.00 -16.11
CA ALA A 56 0.04 -17.70 -16.60
C ALA A 56 -0.05 -19.22 -16.42
N VAL A 57 -0.61 -19.69 -15.30
CA VAL A 57 -0.73 -21.11 -14.96
C VAL A 57 -1.90 -21.77 -15.70
N TYR A 58 -3.09 -21.16 -15.70
CA TYR A 58 -4.31 -21.83 -16.16
C TYR A 58 -4.57 -21.67 -17.67
N LYS A 59 -3.89 -20.73 -18.35
CA LYS A 59 -4.09 -20.37 -19.78
C LYS A 59 -5.56 -20.45 -20.24
N PRO A 60 -6.48 -19.69 -19.61
CA PRO A 60 -7.90 -19.79 -19.92
C PRO A 60 -8.19 -19.38 -21.37
N LYS A 61 -9.23 -19.99 -21.96
CA LYS A 61 -9.70 -19.66 -23.31
C LYS A 61 -10.11 -18.19 -23.37
N MET A 62 -9.65 -17.46 -24.40
CA MET A 62 -10.05 -16.08 -24.68
C MET A 62 -11.58 -16.02 -24.75
N PHE A 63 -12.19 -15.04 -24.07
CA PHE A 63 -13.65 -14.85 -23.85
C PHE A 63 -14.34 -15.56 -22.67
N SER A 64 -13.65 -16.32 -21.82
CA SER A 64 -14.27 -16.76 -20.55
C SER A 64 -14.48 -15.59 -19.58
N LEU A 65 -15.57 -15.57 -18.81
CA LEU A 65 -15.84 -14.55 -17.76
C LEU A 65 -14.63 -14.35 -16.84
N SER A 66 -13.94 -15.43 -16.45
CA SER A 66 -12.74 -15.36 -15.62
C SER A 66 -11.55 -14.67 -16.29
N TRP A 67 -11.47 -14.66 -17.63
CA TRP A 67 -10.43 -13.93 -18.38
C TRP A 67 -10.71 -12.43 -18.36
N CYS A 68 -11.97 -12.03 -18.56
CA CYS A 68 -12.40 -10.63 -18.50
C CYS A 68 -12.18 -10.04 -17.10
N THR A 69 -12.58 -10.75 -16.04
CA THR A 69 -12.37 -10.29 -14.65
C THR A 69 -10.89 -10.11 -14.31
N ASN A 70 -10.02 -11.04 -14.71
CA ASN A 70 -8.57 -10.91 -14.47
C ASN A 70 -7.99 -9.70 -15.20
N TRP A 71 -8.40 -9.44 -16.44
CA TRP A 71 -7.98 -8.26 -17.19
C TRP A 71 -8.46 -6.94 -16.55
N ILE A 72 -9.71 -6.90 -16.07
CA ILE A 72 -10.25 -5.75 -15.35
C ILE A 72 -9.46 -5.50 -14.05
N CYS A 73 -9.12 -6.55 -13.28
CA CYS A 73 -8.31 -6.42 -12.07
C CYS A 73 -6.90 -5.88 -12.35
N ILE A 74 -6.29 -6.28 -13.46
CA ILE A 74 -5.00 -5.75 -13.92
C ILE A 74 -5.16 -4.26 -14.25
N ILE A 75 -6.13 -3.88 -15.09
CA ILE A 75 -6.35 -2.47 -15.45
C ILE A 75 -6.63 -1.61 -14.20
N LEU A 76 -7.48 -2.08 -13.29
CA LEU A 76 -7.75 -1.40 -12.02
C LEU A 76 -6.49 -1.28 -11.15
N GLY A 77 -5.67 -2.32 -11.06
CA GLY A 77 -4.40 -2.29 -10.33
C GLY A 77 -3.44 -1.23 -10.88
N LEU A 78 -3.33 -1.12 -12.21
CA LEU A 78 -2.52 -0.08 -12.87
C LEU A 78 -3.07 1.33 -12.62
N LEU A 79 -4.40 1.50 -12.72
CA LEU A 79 -5.04 2.78 -12.42
C LEU A 79 -4.79 3.19 -10.96
N LEU A 80 -4.92 2.26 -10.00
CA LEU A 80 -4.63 2.51 -8.60
C LEU A 80 -3.16 2.87 -8.36
N MET A 81 -2.22 2.21 -9.07
CA MET A 81 -0.79 2.51 -8.98
C MET A 81 -0.46 3.93 -9.46
N ILE A 82 -1.23 4.51 -10.38
CA ILE A 82 -1.00 5.88 -10.89
C ILE A 82 -1.78 6.91 -10.06
N LEU A 83 -3.05 6.62 -9.77
CA LEU A 83 -3.95 7.55 -9.08
C LEU A 83 -3.58 7.74 -7.60
N ALA A 84 -3.13 6.70 -6.92
CA ALA A 84 -2.81 6.79 -5.50
C ALA A 84 -1.56 7.64 -5.21
N PRO A 85 -0.46 7.57 -5.99
CA PRO A 85 0.63 8.53 -5.89
C PRO A 85 0.18 9.97 -6.11
N ILE A 86 -0.63 10.22 -7.12
CA ILE A 86 -1.12 11.58 -7.45
C ILE A 86 -1.98 12.13 -6.32
N GLY A 87 -2.91 11.34 -5.79
CA GLY A 87 -3.77 11.71 -4.67
C GLY A 87 -2.99 11.93 -3.37
N GLY A 88 -2.04 11.03 -3.07
CA GLY A 88 -1.15 11.14 -1.91
C GLY A 88 -0.27 12.38 -1.99
N LEU A 89 0.37 12.65 -3.13
CA LEU A 89 1.18 13.85 -3.36
C LEU A 89 0.35 15.13 -3.23
N ARG A 90 -0.87 15.17 -3.78
CA ARG A 90 -1.78 16.31 -3.62
C ARG A 90 -2.10 16.59 -2.15
N ALA A 91 -2.44 15.54 -1.38
CA ALA A 91 -2.74 15.68 0.04
C ALA A 91 -1.53 16.20 0.81
N ILE A 92 -0.33 15.64 0.55
CA ILE A 92 0.92 16.09 1.15
C ILE A 92 1.20 17.56 0.82
N ILE A 93 1.00 18.00 -0.42
CA ILE A 93 1.23 19.39 -0.84
C ILE A 93 0.24 20.36 -0.15
N LEU A 94 -1.03 19.97 -0.03
CA LEU A 94 -2.03 20.79 0.65
C LEU A 94 -1.75 20.91 2.15
N ASP A 95 -1.46 19.79 2.81
CA ASP A 95 -1.12 19.78 4.23
C ASP A 95 0.20 20.54 4.49
N ALA A 96 1.20 20.38 3.61
CA ALA A 96 2.48 21.08 3.72
C ALA A 96 2.36 22.59 3.47
N LYS A 97 1.41 23.05 2.64
CA LYS A 97 1.17 24.49 2.40
C LYS A 97 0.57 25.20 3.62
N THR A 98 -0.25 24.49 4.40
CA THR A 98 -0.87 25.04 5.62
C THR A 98 0.00 24.80 6.86
N TYR A 99 1.06 24.00 6.74
CA TYR A 99 1.95 23.68 7.84
C TYR A 99 2.91 24.83 8.16
N LYS A 100 2.62 25.57 9.24
CA LYS A 100 3.63 26.34 9.97
C LYS A 100 4.25 25.42 11.03
N PHE A 101 5.55 25.15 10.91
CA PHE A 101 6.31 24.16 11.69
C PHE A 101 6.26 24.37 13.22
N TYR A 102 6.02 25.61 13.63
CA TYR A 102 5.62 26.12 14.93
C TYR A 102 5.12 27.55 14.59
N SER A 103 4.48 28.27 15.50
CA SER A 103 4.15 29.69 15.22
C SER A 103 5.37 30.48 14.74
#